data_AF-A0A7Z9FV81-F1
#
_entry.id   AF-A0A7Z9FV81-F1
#
_cell.length_a   1.000
_cell.length_b   1.000
_cell.length_c   1.000
_cell.angle_alpha   90.00
_cell.angle_beta   90.00
_cell.angle_gamma   90.00
#
_symmetry.space_group_name_H-M   'P 1'
#
loop_
_entity.id
_entity.type
_entity.pdbx_description
1 polymer ?
#
loop_
_entity_poly.entity_id
_entity_poly.type
_entity_poly.pdbx_seq_one_letter_code
_entity_poly.pdbx_strand_id
1 'polypeptide(L)' 'MGTNSNLLYAAITMGKAYKYKNDPRYLGFMYDQLNWILGNNPFNISLMEEQGSAFPTTYHHRYLFGGVDRGAV' A
#
# COMPACT_ATOMS: atom_id res chain seq x y z
N MET A 1 -4.80 -13.64 -1.55
CA MET A 1 -3.84 -12.59 -1.14
C MET A 1 -3.44 -11.81 -2.38
N GLY A 2 -3.49 -10.48 -2.33
CA GLY A 2 -3.12 -9.62 -3.46
C GLY A 2 -1.64 -9.28 -3.48
N THR A 3 -1.13 -8.78 -4.60
CA THR A 3 0.28 -8.37 -4.71
C THR A 3 0.63 -7.29 -3.69
N ASN A 4 -0.25 -6.30 -3.50
CA ASN A 4 -0.04 -5.21 -2.53
C ASN A 4 0.14 -5.72 -1.09
N SER A 5 -0.64 -6.73 -0.67
CA SER A 5 -0.48 -7.31 0.67
C SER A 5 0.87 -8.00 0.84
N ASN A 6 1.41 -8.63 -0.22
CA ASN A 6 2.72 -9.27 -0.18
C ASN A 6 3.85 -8.22 -0.08
N LEU A 7 3.77 -7.12 -0.83
CA LEU A 7 4.75 -6.03 -0.78
C LEU A 7 4.78 -5.36 0.60
N LEU A 8 3.61 -5.09 1.18
CA LEU A 8 3.51 -4.52 2.53
C LEU A 8 4.01 -5.49 3.60
N TYR A 9 3.74 -6.79 3.47
CA TYR A 9 4.29 -7.79 4.38
C TYR A 9 5.82 -7.87 4.30
N ALA A 10 6.39 -7.77 3.10
CA ALA A 10 7.83 -7.67 2.90
C ALA A 10 8.39 -6.40 3.58
N ALA A 11 7.75 -5.24 3.40
CA ALA A 11 8.15 -4.00 4.07
C ALA A 11 8.12 -4.11 5.60
N ILE A 12 7.07 -4.70 6.18
CA ILE A 12 6.96 -4.97 7.63
C ILE A 12 8.10 -5.88 8.09
N THR A 13 8.43 -6.92 7.31
CA THR A 13 9.50 -7.86 7.63
C THR A 13 10.86 -7.17 7.64
N MET A 14 11.11 -6.28 6.66
CA MET A 14 12.31 -5.47 6.60
C MET A 14 12.39 -4.44 7.74
N GLY A 15 11.26 -3.85 8.15
CA GLY A 15 11.20 -2.98 9.33
C GLY A 15 11.55 -3.71 10.63
N LYS A 16 11.11 -4.97 10.78
CA LYS A 16 11.55 -5.81 11.90
C LYS A 16 13.05 -6.10 11.84
N ALA A 17 13.59 -6.45 10.67
CA ALA A 17 15.03 -6.67 10.48
C ALA A 17 15.86 -5.41 10.79
N TYR A 18 15.36 -4.22 10.40
CA TYR A 18 16.01 -2.94 10.67
C TYR A 18 16.17 -2.67 12.17
N LYS A 19 15.18 -3.05 13.00
CA LYS A 19 15.28 -2.93 14.46
C LYS A 19 16.43 -3.76 15.07
N TYR A 20 16.79 -4.89 14.45
CA TYR A 20 17.92 -5.71 14.90
C TYR A 20 19.26 -5.25 14.33
N LYS A 21 19.25 -4.78 13.07
CA LYS A 21 20.43 -4.27 12.37
C LYS A 21 20.03 -3.06 11.54
N ASN A 22 20.57 -1.89 11.91
CA ASN A 22 20.33 -0.63 11.22
C ASN A 22 21.06 -0.58 9.86
N ASP A 23 20.61 -1.37 8.90
CA ASP A 23 21.08 -1.33 7.52
C ASP A 23 20.21 -0.38 6.69
N PRO A 24 20.76 0.73 6.15
CA PRO A 24 19.97 1.73 5.42
C PRO A 24 19.32 1.17 4.15
N ARG A 25 19.79 0.04 3.62
CA ARG A 25 19.16 -0.64 2.47
C ARG A 25 17.77 -1.16 2.81
N TYR A 26 17.52 -1.53 4.06
CA TYR A 26 16.21 -1.99 4.51
C TYR A 26 15.22 -0.82 4.55
N LEU A 27 15.69 0.36 4.96
CA LEU A 27 14.92 1.58 4.96
C LEU A 27 14.56 2.02 3.53
N GLY A 28 15.54 1.98 2.60
CA GLY A 28 15.29 2.22 1.18
C GLY A 28 14.21 1.30 0.61
N PHE A 29 14.34 -0.01 0.85
CA PHE A 29 13.35 -0.99 0.38
C PHE A 29 11.94 -0.72 0.93
N MET A 30 11.81 -0.37 2.22
CA MET A 30 10.51 -0.04 2.81
C MET A 30 9.89 1.19 2.12
N TYR A 31 10.68 2.23 1.87
CA TYR A 31 10.20 3.41 1.14
C TYR A 31 9.75 3.07 -0.28
N ASP A 32 10.48 2.20 -0.99
CA ASP A 32 10.09 1.78 -2.33
C ASP A 32 8.71 1.10 -2.35
N GLN A 33 8.41 0.26 -1.34
CA GLN A 33 7.11 -0.39 -1.25
C GLN A 33 5.99 0.60 -0.91
N LEU A 34 6.24 1.55 -0.01
CA LEU A 34 5.27 2.59 0.32
C LEU A 34 5.02 3.51 -0.89
N ASN A 35 6.08 3.92 -1.58
CA ASN A 35 5.99 4.75 -2.78
C ASN A 35 5.19 4.04 -3.88
N TRP A 36 5.39 2.74 -4.08
CA TRP A 36 4.58 1.94 -5.00
C TRP A 36 3.09 2.03 -4.67
N ILE A 37 2.73 1.80 -3.40
CA ILE A 37 1.34 1.84 -2.94
C ILE A 37 0.74 3.24 -3.09
N LEU A 38 1.54 4.30 -2.90
CA LEU A 38 1.09 5.69 -2.91
C LEU A 38 1.16 6.36 -4.29
N GLY A 39 1.49 5.63 -5.35
CA GLY A 39 1.36 6.12 -6.73
C GLY A 39 2.64 6.16 -7.55
N ASN A 40 3.81 5.85 -6.99
CA ASN A 40 5.04 5.64 -7.76
C ASN A 40 5.03 4.23 -8.40
N ASN A 41 4.04 4.01 -9.25
CA ASN A 41 3.83 2.78 -9.99
C ASN A 41 3.41 3.14 -11.43
N PRO A 42 3.48 2.20 -12.40
CA PRO A 42 3.19 2.47 -13.81
C PRO A 42 1.77 2.99 -14.10
N PHE A 43 0.84 2.84 -13.16
CA PHE A 43 -0.53 3.32 -13.28
C PHE A 43 -0.69 4.75 -12.78
N ASN A 44 0.32 5.30 -12.10
CA ASN A 44 0.32 6.66 -11.56
C ASN A 44 -0.91 6.97 -10.68
N ILE A 45 -1.37 5.96 -9.93
CA ILE A 45 -2.48 6.06 -8.98
C ILE A 45 -2.09 5.46 -7.64
N SER A 46 -2.57 6.05 -6.56
CA SER A 46 -2.52 5.43 -5.24
C SER A 46 -3.45 4.22 -5.19
N LEU A 47 -2.97 3.13 -4.61
CA LEU A 47 -3.72 1.90 -4.41
C LEU A 47 -4.48 1.89 -3.07
N MET A 48 -4.42 3.01 -2.34
CA MET A 48 -5.19 3.29 -1.13
C MET A 48 -6.27 4.31 -1.46
N GLU A 49 -7.53 3.93 -1.23
CA GLU A 49 -8.69 4.81 -1.44
C GLU A 49 -8.52 6.12 -0.64
N GLU A 50 -8.85 7.24 -1.28
CA GLU A 50 -8.72 8.62 -0.76
C GLU A 50 -7.30 9.11 -0.43
N GLN A 51 -6.26 8.31 -0.64
CA GLN A 51 -4.89 8.76 -0.43
C GLN A 51 -4.27 9.23 -1.75
N GLY A 52 -3.75 10.46 -1.78
CA GLY A 52 -3.16 11.05 -3.00
C GLY A 52 -4.18 11.73 -3.92
N SER A 53 -3.74 12.19 -5.09
CA SER A 53 -4.58 12.95 -6.03
C SER A 53 -5.38 12.07 -7.00
N ALA A 54 -4.99 10.80 -7.17
CA ALA A 54 -5.66 9.85 -8.04
C ALA A 54 -5.64 8.45 -7.39
N PHE A 55 -6.79 7.80 -7.34
CA PHE A 55 -7.01 6.50 -6.70
C PHE A 55 -8.20 5.79 -7.37
N PRO A 56 -8.32 4.45 -7.27
CA PRO A 56 -9.48 3.71 -7.73
C PRO A 56 -10.77 4.22 -7.09
N THR A 57 -11.87 4.23 -7.83
CA THR A 57 -13.13 4.86 -7.39
C THR A 57 -13.71 4.25 -6.12
N THR A 58 -13.55 2.95 -5.90
CA THR A 58 -14.03 2.23 -4.72
C THR A 58 -13.49 0.79 -4.70
N TYR A 59 -13.41 0.17 -3.52
CA TYR A 59 -13.09 -1.25 -3.39
C TYR A 59 -14.25 -2.14 -3.87
N HIS A 60 -13.93 -3.32 -4.38
CA HIS A 60 -14.93 -4.37 -4.61
C HIS A 60 -15.37 -4.95 -3.26
N HIS A 61 -16.24 -4.22 -2.57
CA HIS A 61 -16.73 -4.54 -1.24
C HIS A 61 -18.26 -4.47 -1.17
N ARG A 62 -18.89 -5.24 -0.28
CA ARG A 62 -20.36 -5.33 -0.19
C ARG A 62 -21.02 -4.00 0.21
N TYR A 63 -20.29 -3.14 0.92
CA TYR A 63 -20.77 -1.83 1.33
C TYR A 63 -21.10 -0.92 0.15
N LEU A 64 -20.38 -1.05 -0.98
CA LEU A 64 -20.72 -0.37 -2.22
C LEU A 64 -22.14 -0.72 -2.67
N PHE A 65 -22.47 -2.02 -2.67
CA PHE A 65 -23.82 -2.50 -3.02
C PHE A 65 -24.86 -2.16 -1.94
N GLY A 66 -24.42 -1.77 -0.74
CA GLY A 66 -25.26 -1.27 0.35
C GLY A 66 -25.44 0.25 0.37
N GLY A 67 -24.91 0.98 -0.62
CA GLY A 67 -25.03 2.44 -0.72
C GLY A 67 -24.00 3.23 0.08
N VAL A 68 -22.93 2.59 0.56
CA VAL A 68 -21.78 3.29 1.13
C VAL A 68 -20.80 3.59 0.00
N ASP A 69 -20.57 4.87 -0.26
CA ASP A 69 -19.76 5.29 -1.41
C ASP A 69 -18.30 4.84 -1.34
N ARG A 70 -17.73 4.70 -0.12
CA ARG A 70 -16.31 4.42 0.12
C ARG A 70 -16.07 3.58 1.38
N GLY A 71 -14.98 2.83 1.41
CA GLY A 71 -14.61 2.06 2.60
C GLY A 71 -13.59 0.97 2.32
N ALA A 72 -12.33 1.25 2.64
CA ALA A 72 -11.31 0.23 2.87
C ALA A 72 -11.68 -0.57 4.13
N VAL A 73 -11.94 -1.87 3.98
CA VAL A 73 -12.17 -2.83 5.09
C VAL A 73 -11.43 -4.12 4.87
#